data_AF-A0A0F9YPV7-F1
#
_entry.id   AF-A0A0F9YPV7-F1
#
_cell.length_a   1.000
_cell.length_b   1.000
_cell.length_c   1.000
_cell.angle_alpha   90.00
_cell.angle_beta   90.00
_cell.angle_gamma   90.00
#
_symmetry.space_group_name_H-M   'P 1'
#
loop_
_entity.id
_entity.type
_entity.pdbx_description
1 polymer ?
#
loop_
_entity_poly.entity_id
_entity_poly.type
_entity_poly.pdbx_seq_one_letter_code
_entity_poly.pdbx_strand_id
1 'polypeptide(L)'
;MPHKYLLGASAAVCMAVALPLAALPLVEVDISKVAELTNLAELPQTVEQLPDSLRGVDTRLSDIADISQTVEQLPDSLRGLDTGLSDGISLSQPDVLVRQLSDSLIETSAGLQDALPLSLPLSDSQILEPLLQVPGTVTTQLIAPLTATLAQPLELSPSIDLIEALPQRLPIVDSQGAPLFVEVEVEHGWRAVEREWLLLLSGEEWNRLLLEAPTLAAYVTEQHDFPVLARRMIRLKVPARLDSPEGMRQALPQRVLRFLDRNHIYTPQTSKELDDVKEAGSSGGLCDQPLRVGMIDTGVAMDHPAFNNPAGNALQRRAFLDVGPGAPEGHGTAVASVLIGRGPQLNPLLPHATLLSASVFYRQDDLNQGATLFHLLQAMEWLAAEGVAVINMSLTGPDNAVLHEAVAALLERGVQIVAAAGNEGPAAQPLYPAAYPGVLAATAVDQDWHLYRWANRGPHIAFAAPGVAVLTARVGGDYGSKTGTSMAAPVLTAFLACALEQHQGDAKRAWAQLMEQAEDLGEPGRDPEYGYGLLTPGSSANAR
;
A
#
# COMPACT_ATOMS: atom_id res chain seq x y z
N MET A 1 -36.86 -42.06 34.45
CA MET A 1 -36.56 -43.24 35.31
C MET A 1 -35.98 -44.34 34.42
N PRO A 2 -35.04 -45.19 34.86
CA PRO A 2 -33.86 -44.97 35.71
C PRO A 2 -32.53 -45.50 35.08
N HIS A 3 -31.41 -45.23 35.78
CA HIS A 3 -30.13 -46.01 35.87
C HIS A 3 -29.07 -45.89 34.74
N LYS A 4 -27.73 -45.82 34.98
CA LYS A 4 -26.83 -45.78 36.17
C LYS A 4 -25.35 -45.51 35.73
N TYR A 5 -24.62 -44.67 36.52
CA TYR A 5 -23.20 -44.65 36.98
C TYR A 5 -21.99 -44.88 36.01
N LEU A 6 -20.76 -44.37 36.20
CA LEU A 6 -19.89 -43.91 37.33
C LEU A 6 -18.93 -42.76 36.84
N LEU A 7 -18.67 -41.64 37.57
CA LEU A 7 -17.76 -41.35 38.72
C LEU A 7 -16.25 -41.44 38.39
N GLY A 8 -15.36 -40.49 38.73
CA GLY A 8 -15.37 -39.28 39.59
C GLY A 8 -14.07 -38.47 39.36
N ALA A 9 -13.60 -37.47 40.12
CA ALA A 9 -14.01 -36.64 41.26
C ALA A 9 -12.98 -35.46 41.32
N SER A 10 -13.38 -34.20 41.51
CA SER A 10 -13.11 -33.28 42.66
C SER A 10 -11.63 -33.10 43.10
N ALA A 11 -11.05 -31.95 43.52
CA ALA A 11 -11.50 -30.61 43.92
C ALA A 11 -10.22 -29.70 44.07
N ALA A 12 -10.27 -28.37 43.82
CA ALA A 12 -10.23 -27.28 44.83
C ALA A 12 -8.84 -26.61 45.16
N VAL A 13 -8.82 -25.27 44.98
CA VAL A 13 -8.35 -24.19 45.91
C VAL A 13 -6.87 -23.69 45.86
N CYS A 14 -6.66 -22.40 45.53
CA CYS A 14 -6.24 -21.28 46.44
C CYS A 14 -5.49 -20.10 45.78
N MET A 15 -5.69 -18.92 46.36
CA MET A 15 -5.25 -17.56 46.01
C MET A 15 -3.81 -17.18 46.47
N ALA A 16 -3.20 -16.29 45.69
CA ALA A 16 -2.52 -15.01 46.03
C ALA A 16 -1.14 -14.89 46.73
N VAL A 17 -0.44 -13.84 46.24
CA VAL A 17 0.52 -12.89 46.87
C VAL A 17 2.04 -13.10 46.64
N ALA A 18 2.68 -12.04 46.12
CA ALA A 18 4.00 -11.45 46.43
C ALA A 18 5.03 -11.40 45.27
N LEU A 19 5.35 -10.17 44.83
CA LEU A 19 6.66 -9.77 44.30
C LEU A 19 7.70 -9.80 45.46
N PRO A 20 9.01 -10.06 45.22
CA PRO A 20 9.92 -9.09 44.59
C PRO A 20 11.07 -9.67 43.71
N LEU A 21 11.78 -8.75 43.02
CA LEU A 21 13.03 -8.91 42.25
C LEU A 21 14.03 -9.97 42.78
N ALA A 22 14.62 -10.78 41.89
CA ALA A 22 16.06 -10.85 41.59
C ALA A 22 16.48 -12.15 40.86
N ALA A 23 17.35 -11.99 39.85
CA ALA A 23 18.33 -12.95 39.30
C ALA A 23 17.82 -14.26 38.64
N LEU A 24 17.91 -14.32 37.30
CA LEU A 24 18.03 -15.58 36.54
C LEU A 24 19.37 -15.60 35.77
N PRO A 25 20.09 -16.73 35.78
CA PRO A 25 21.39 -16.88 35.13
C PRO A 25 21.28 -17.25 33.65
N LEU A 26 22.34 -16.96 32.90
CA LEU A 26 22.63 -17.44 31.55
C LEU A 26 22.51 -18.98 31.47
N VAL A 27 21.81 -19.48 30.45
CA VAL A 27 21.87 -20.88 30.02
C VAL A 27 22.31 -20.89 28.56
N GLU A 28 23.51 -21.41 28.31
CA GLU A 28 24.06 -21.74 26.99
C GLU A 28 23.30 -22.93 26.38
N VAL A 29 23.02 -22.87 25.07
CA VAL A 29 22.49 -23.98 24.29
C VAL A 29 23.64 -24.60 23.47
N ASP A 30 23.82 -25.91 23.63
CA ASP A 30 24.85 -26.73 22.98
C ASP A 30 24.44 -27.04 21.52
N ILE A 31 25.24 -26.52 20.57
CA ILE A 31 24.97 -26.53 19.11
C ILE A 31 25.47 -27.81 18.43
N SER A 32 26.03 -28.77 19.17
CA SER A 32 26.65 -29.98 18.61
C SER A 32 25.66 -31.07 18.15
N LYS A 33 24.34 -30.83 18.17
CA LYS A 33 23.30 -31.80 17.76
C LYS A 33 22.64 -31.55 16.40
N VAL A 34 23.01 -30.51 15.65
CA VAL A 34 22.39 -30.18 14.35
C VAL A 34 23.11 -30.83 13.16
N ALA A 35 24.29 -31.43 13.36
CA ALA A 35 25.13 -31.93 12.27
C ALA A 35 24.87 -33.38 11.80
N GLU A 36 23.83 -34.08 12.30
CA GLU A 36 23.63 -35.52 12.00
C GLU A 36 22.56 -35.86 10.95
N LEU A 37 21.99 -34.89 10.21
CA LEU A 37 20.89 -35.14 9.26
C LEU A 37 21.21 -34.96 7.76
N THR A 38 22.47 -35.01 7.35
CA THR A 38 22.83 -35.04 5.93
C THR A 38 23.86 -36.11 5.62
N ASN A 39 23.39 -37.29 5.21
CA ASN A 39 24.23 -38.23 4.47
C ASN A 39 23.40 -38.85 3.32
N LEU A 40 23.47 -38.21 2.15
CA LEU A 40 22.67 -38.46 0.93
C LEU A 40 23.43 -39.32 -0.10
N ALA A 41 24.19 -40.33 0.32
CA ALA A 41 25.11 -41.06 -0.56
C ALA A 41 24.68 -42.47 -1.00
N GLU A 42 23.50 -42.99 -0.61
CA GLU A 42 23.11 -44.39 -0.89
C GLU A 42 21.80 -44.60 -1.66
N LEU A 43 21.35 -43.62 -2.45
CA LEU A 43 20.12 -43.73 -3.25
C LEU A 43 20.20 -44.43 -4.64
N PRO A 44 21.36 -44.68 -5.30
CA PRO A 44 21.33 -45.26 -6.66
C PRO A 44 21.10 -46.77 -6.76
N GLN A 45 21.17 -47.56 -5.68
CA GLN A 45 21.14 -49.04 -5.79
C GLN A 45 19.76 -49.69 -5.56
N THR A 46 18.72 -48.92 -5.24
CA THR A 46 17.41 -49.47 -4.82
C THR A 46 16.36 -49.47 -5.93
N VAL A 47 16.66 -48.92 -7.12
CA VAL A 47 15.68 -48.76 -8.21
C VAL A 47 15.61 -50.01 -9.12
N GLU A 48 16.65 -50.84 -9.17
CA GLU A 48 16.72 -52.03 -10.06
C GLU A 48 15.97 -53.27 -9.55
N GLN A 49 15.31 -53.22 -8.38
CA GLN A 49 14.59 -54.38 -7.80
C GLN A 49 13.05 -54.26 -7.81
N LEU A 50 12.48 -53.27 -8.51
CA LEU A 50 11.03 -53.11 -8.62
C LEU A 50 10.42 -54.12 -9.62
N PRO A 51 9.31 -54.80 -9.29
CA PRO A 51 8.61 -55.70 -10.21
C PRO A 51 8.09 -54.98 -11.46
N ASP A 52 8.10 -55.66 -12.62
CA ASP A 52 7.74 -55.11 -13.94
C ASP A 52 6.34 -54.49 -14.06
N SER A 53 5.46 -54.69 -13.07
CA SER A 53 4.13 -54.08 -13.02
C SER A 53 4.11 -52.57 -12.69
N LEU A 54 5.27 -51.96 -12.38
CA LEU A 54 5.38 -50.53 -12.04
C LEU A 54 6.05 -49.66 -13.12
N ARG A 55 6.42 -50.20 -14.29
CA ARG A 55 7.05 -49.43 -15.40
C ARG A 55 6.13 -48.40 -16.09
N GLY A 56 4.87 -48.29 -15.68
CA GLY A 56 3.94 -47.27 -16.19
C GLY A 56 4.00 -45.92 -15.46
N VAL A 57 4.86 -45.77 -14.44
CA VAL A 57 4.99 -44.54 -13.61
C VAL A 57 6.29 -43.77 -13.94
N ASP A 58 6.98 -44.15 -15.03
CA ASP A 58 8.31 -43.66 -15.38
C ASP A 58 8.32 -42.21 -15.92
N THR A 59 7.18 -41.62 -16.25
CA THR A 59 7.09 -40.23 -16.74
C THR A 59 6.88 -39.19 -15.65
N ARG A 60 7.04 -39.53 -14.35
CA ARG A 60 6.94 -38.56 -13.25
C ARG A 60 8.15 -38.55 -12.29
N LEU A 61 9.15 -39.40 -12.55
CA LEU A 61 10.41 -39.39 -11.80
C LEU A 61 11.50 -38.56 -12.50
N SER A 62 11.38 -38.34 -13.82
CA SER A 62 12.20 -37.34 -14.53
C SER A 62 11.99 -35.93 -13.96
N ASP A 63 10.76 -35.60 -13.56
CA ASP A 63 10.39 -34.27 -13.06
C ASP A 63 10.93 -34.01 -11.64
N ILE A 64 11.31 -35.06 -10.90
CA ILE A 64 11.93 -34.96 -9.57
C ILE A 64 13.45 -34.81 -9.69
N ALA A 65 14.06 -35.37 -10.74
CA ALA A 65 15.50 -35.19 -10.99
C ALA A 65 15.86 -33.75 -11.39
N ASP A 66 14.96 -33.02 -12.05
CA ASP A 66 15.14 -31.60 -12.41
C ASP A 66 15.12 -30.64 -11.19
N ILE A 67 14.47 -31.04 -10.09
CA ILE A 67 14.49 -30.28 -8.83
C ILE A 67 15.89 -30.33 -8.20
N SER A 68 16.60 -31.46 -8.26
CA SER A 68 17.97 -31.56 -7.75
C SER A 68 18.96 -30.71 -8.55
N GLN A 69 18.75 -30.55 -9.86
CA GLN A 69 19.60 -29.72 -10.71
C GLN A 69 19.37 -28.21 -10.48
N THR A 70 18.19 -27.84 -9.98
CA THR A 70 17.85 -26.45 -9.61
C THR A 70 18.52 -26.03 -8.28
N VAL A 71 18.77 -26.97 -7.36
CA VAL A 71 19.45 -26.71 -6.08
C VAL A 71 20.96 -26.50 -6.26
N GLU A 72 21.59 -27.10 -7.28
CA GLU A 72 23.01 -26.89 -7.58
C GLU A 72 23.32 -25.53 -8.25
N GLN A 73 22.31 -24.77 -8.68
CA GLN A 73 22.48 -23.44 -9.30
C GLN A 73 22.24 -22.26 -8.34
N LEU A 74 22.16 -22.51 -7.03
CA LEU A 74 22.14 -21.44 -6.03
C LEU A 74 23.44 -20.59 -6.14
N PRO A 75 23.35 -19.25 -6.16
CA PRO A 75 24.53 -18.38 -6.31
C PRO A 75 25.56 -18.61 -5.20
N ASP A 76 26.85 -18.43 -5.52
CA ASP A 76 28.00 -18.59 -4.61
C ASP A 76 27.91 -17.74 -3.31
N SER A 77 26.97 -16.79 -3.22
CA SER A 77 26.70 -15.98 -2.02
C SER A 77 26.21 -16.79 -0.82
N LEU A 78 25.71 -18.01 -1.00
CA LEU A 78 25.31 -18.90 0.12
C LEU A 78 26.44 -19.79 0.64
N ARG A 79 27.58 -19.91 -0.05
CA ARG A 79 28.75 -20.69 0.43
C ARG A 79 29.68 -19.90 1.37
N GLY A 80 29.45 -18.60 1.54
CA GLY A 80 30.29 -17.72 2.36
C GLY A 80 29.97 -17.66 3.85
N LEU A 81 28.94 -18.38 4.32
CA LEU A 81 28.51 -18.32 5.73
C LEU A 81 29.28 -19.26 6.67
N ASP A 82 30.21 -20.08 6.16
CA ASP A 82 30.88 -21.13 6.95
C ASP A 82 32.28 -20.76 7.48
N THR A 83 32.73 -19.50 7.37
CA THR A 83 34.08 -19.10 7.86
C THR A 83 34.13 -17.85 8.74
N GLY A 84 33.01 -17.45 9.37
CA GLY A 84 32.94 -16.20 10.14
C GLY A 84 32.55 -16.31 11.62
N LEU A 85 32.36 -17.50 12.18
CA LEU A 85 31.76 -17.69 13.52
C LEU A 85 32.73 -18.19 14.59
N SER A 86 34.02 -17.80 14.51
CA SER A 86 34.99 -18.05 15.59
C SER A 86 35.45 -16.83 16.36
N ASP A 87 34.96 -15.61 16.06
CA ASP A 87 35.25 -14.43 16.87
C ASP A 87 33.97 -13.62 17.10
N GLY A 88 33.68 -13.33 18.38
CA GLY A 88 32.44 -12.73 18.83
C GLY A 88 32.12 -11.40 18.12
N ILE A 89 31.04 -11.40 17.34
CA ILE A 89 30.40 -10.20 16.78
C ILE A 89 28.96 -10.15 17.31
N SER A 90 28.64 -9.05 17.99
CA SER A 90 27.28 -8.68 18.38
C SER A 90 26.48 -8.37 17.11
N LEU A 91 25.58 -9.27 16.70
CA LEU A 91 24.65 -9.06 15.60
C LEU A 91 23.59 -8.03 16.00
N SER A 92 23.60 -6.88 15.33
CA SER A 92 22.75 -5.72 15.64
C SER A 92 21.40 -5.69 14.91
N GLN A 93 20.97 -6.74 14.19
CA GLN A 93 19.65 -6.77 13.52
C GLN A 93 19.08 -8.20 13.38
N PRO A 94 18.20 -8.66 14.29
CA PRO A 94 17.49 -9.94 14.18
C PRO A 94 16.45 -9.99 13.05
N ASP A 95 16.00 -8.83 12.57
CA ASP A 95 14.87 -8.69 11.63
C ASP A 95 15.18 -9.12 10.19
N VAL A 96 16.46 -9.19 9.83
CA VAL A 96 16.92 -9.57 8.48
C VAL A 96 16.80 -11.08 8.26
N LEU A 97 17.15 -11.87 9.27
CA LEU A 97 17.15 -13.35 9.18
C LEU A 97 15.72 -13.92 9.18
N VAL A 98 14.83 -13.34 10.00
CA VAL A 98 13.42 -13.76 10.09
C VAL A 98 12.66 -13.47 8.79
N ARG A 99 12.98 -12.36 8.11
CA ARG A 99 12.34 -12.00 6.83
C ARG A 99 12.88 -12.79 5.63
N GLN A 100 14.17 -13.10 5.60
CA GLN A 100 14.72 -13.99 4.56
C GLN A 100 14.09 -15.39 4.61
N LEU A 101 13.77 -15.88 5.82
CA LEU A 101 13.06 -17.14 6.02
C LEU A 101 11.59 -17.07 5.61
N SER A 102 10.89 -15.95 5.83
CA SER A 102 9.50 -15.77 5.36
C SER A 102 9.41 -15.66 3.85
N ASP A 103 10.35 -14.97 3.22
CA ASP A 103 10.36 -14.79 1.76
C ASP A 103 10.68 -16.12 1.04
N SER A 104 11.60 -16.94 1.56
CA SER A 104 11.86 -18.29 1.06
C SER A 104 10.66 -19.24 1.21
N LEU A 105 9.90 -19.15 2.32
CA LEU A 105 8.70 -19.97 2.53
C LEU A 105 7.56 -19.60 1.56
N ILE A 106 7.44 -18.31 1.23
CA ILE A 106 6.45 -17.80 0.27
C ILE A 106 6.81 -18.18 -1.17
N GLU A 107 8.10 -18.09 -1.55
CA GLU A 107 8.58 -18.54 -2.86
C GLU A 107 8.37 -20.05 -3.07
N THR A 108 8.59 -20.85 -2.02
CA THR A 108 8.33 -22.30 -2.06
C THR A 108 6.83 -22.60 -2.21
N SER A 109 5.97 -21.81 -1.57
CA SER A 109 4.50 -21.91 -1.66
C SER A 109 3.98 -21.51 -3.05
N ALA A 110 4.52 -20.43 -3.63
CA ALA A 110 4.13 -19.95 -4.96
C ALA A 110 4.55 -20.94 -6.06
N GLY A 111 5.77 -21.50 -5.97
CA GLY A 111 6.24 -22.54 -6.91
C GLY A 111 5.42 -23.83 -6.87
N LEU A 112 4.84 -24.18 -5.73
CA LEU A 112 3.94 -25.33 -5.57
C LEU A 112 2.53 -25.10 -6.12
N GLN A 113 2.06 -23.85 -6.18
CA GLN A 113 0.74 -23.49 -6.72
C GLN A 113 0.72 -23.44 -8.25
N ASP A 114 1.82 -23.02 -8.89
CA ASP A 114 1.95 -23.05 -10.36
C ASP A 114 2.12 -24.48 -10.93
N ALA A 115 2.54 -25.44 -10.10
CA ALA A 115 2.77 -26.83 -10.52
C ALA A 115 1.50 -27.72 -10.53
N LEU A 116 0.34 -27.24 -10.05
CA LEU A 116 -0.87 -28.06 -9.89
C LEU A 116 -2.14 -27.35 -10.40
N PRO A 117 -2.54 -27.54 -11.68
CA PRO A 117 -3.82 -27.05 -12.16
C PRO A 117 -4.89 -28.13 -11.95
N LEU A 118 -5.62 -28.11 -10.84
CA LEU A 118 -6.79 -29.00 -10.67
C LEU A 118 -8.00 -28.23 -10.13
N SER A 119 -8.84 -27.83 -11.08
CA SER A 119 -10.27 -27.64 -10.84
C SER A 119 -10.94 -29.02 -10.90
N LEU A 120 -11.68 -29.40 -9.85
CA LEU A 120 -12.94 -30.17 -9.89
C LEU A 120 -13.52 -30.33 -8.45
N PRO A 121 -14.85 -30.36 -8.26
CA PRO A 121 -15.50 -30.24 -6.95
C PRO A 121 -16.01 -31.59 -6.43
N LEU A 122 -15.60 -32.07 -5.25
CA LEU A 122 -16.27 -33.23 -4.61
C LEU A 122 -16.22 -33.16 -3.07
N SER A 123 -17.37 -33.47 -2.47
CA SER A 123 -17.70 -33.46 -1.04
C SER A 123 -17.16 -34.68 -0.27
N ASP A 124 -16.82 -34.45 0.99
CA ASP A 124 -16.30 -35.43 1.96
C ASP A 124 -17.22 -36.64 2.19
N SER A 125 -16.71 -37.86 1.94
CA SER A 125 -17.01 -39.10 2.70
C SER A 125 -16.57 -40.43 2.06
N GLN A 126 -15.73 -40.47 1.01
CA GLN A 126 -15.38 -41.75 0.33
C GLN A 126 -13.90 -42.01 0.03
N ILE A 127 -12.96 -41.57 0.87
CA ILE A 127 -11.55 -41.99 0.74
C ILE A 127 -10.96 -42.32 2.11
N LEU A 128 -11.48 -43.32 2.80
CA LEU A 128 -10.89 -43.81 4.05
C LEU A 128 -11.24 -45.29 4.31
N GLU A 129 -11.04 -46.19 3.34
CA GLU A 129 -11.19 -47.65 3.59
C GLU A 129 -10.37 -48.58 2.65
N PRO A 130 -9.09 -48.27 2.33
CA PRO A 130 -8.16 -49.40 2.18
C PRO A 130 -6.69 -49.14 2.61
N LEU A 131 -6.45 -48.48 3.75
CA LEU A 131 -5.09 -48.37 4.33
C LEU A 131 -4.81 -49.34 5.50
N LEU A 132 -5.69 -50.31 5.74
CA LEU A 132 -5.66 -51.18 6.93
C LEU A 132 -5.17 -52.62 6.70
N GLN A 133 -4.46 -52.93 5.61
CA GLN A 133 -3.95 -54.29 5.36
C GLN A 133 -2.50 -54.36 4.85
N VAL A 134 -1.54 -53.84 5.63
CA VAL A 134 -0.12 -54.19 5.47
C VAL A 134 0.48 -54.62 6.82
N PRO A 135 1.24 -55.73 6.92
CA PRO A 135 1.71 -56.27 8.20
C PRO A 135 2.86 -55.46 8.81
N GLY A 136 2.69 -55.04 10.06
CA GLY A 136 3.62 -55.33 11.17
C GLY A 136 4.96 -54.61 11.33
N THR A 137 5.57 -53.99 10.31
CA THR A 137 6.98 -53.53 10.47
C THR A 137 7.34 -52.18 9.84
N VAL A 138 6.38 -51.34 9.48
CA VAL A 138 6.67 -49.98 8.95
C VAL A 138 5.96 -48.86 9.74
N THR A 139 5.28 -49.18 10.84
CA THR A 139 4.45 -48.21 11.57
C THR A 139 5.14 -47.54 12.78
N THR A 140 6.42 -47.83 13.04
CA THR A 140 7.09 -47.34 14.27
C THR A 140 8.24 -46.37 14.03
N GLN A 141 8.79 -46.27 12.82
CA GLN A 141 9.91 -45.33 12.55
C GLN A 141 9.53 -44.05 11.79
N LEU A 142 8.32 -43.94 11.23
CA LEU A 142 7.93 -42.76 10.45
C LEU A 142 6.77 -41.95 11.05
N ILE A 143 5.98 -42.50 11.98
CA ILE A 143 4.78 -41.81 12.49
C ILE A 143 4.95 -41.36 13.95
N ALA A 144 5.75 -42.05 14.76
CA ALA A 144 5.98 -41.67 16.15
C ALA A 144 6.63 -40.27 16.35
N PRO A 145 7.59 -39.81 15.51
CA PRO A 145 8.15 -38.47 15.65
C PRO A 145 7.16 -37.36 15.26
N LEU A 146 6.23 -37.63 14.35
CA LEU A 146 5.27 -36.65 13.85
C LEU A 146 4.10 -36.43 14.83
N THR A 147 3.59 -37.48 15.47
CA THR A 147 2.55 -37.33 16.50
C THR A 147 3.08 -36.77 17.82
N ALA A 148 4.36 -36.94 18.16
CA ALA A 148 4.95 -36.33 19.36
C ALA A 148 5.25 -34.83 19.17
N THR A 149 5.60 -34.42 17.95
CA THR A 149 5.84 -33.00 17.62
C THR A 149 4.54 -32.20 17.48
N LEU A 150 3.44 -32.85 17.09
CA LEU A 150 2.12 -32.22 16.94
C LEU A 150 1.24 -32.26 18.20
N ALA A 151 1.69 -32.89 19.28
CA ALA A 151 0.93 -33.04 20.53
C ALA A 151 1.42 -32.16 21.70
N GLN A 152 2.48 -31.36 21.49
CA GLN A 152 2.82 -30.29 22.43
C GLN A 152 2.01 -29.05 22.05
N PRO A 153 1.26 -28.42 22.97
CA PRO A 153 0.73 -27.10 22.68
C PRO A 153 1.94 -26.21 22.41
N LEU A 154 2.06 -25.72 21.18
CA LEU A 154 2.96 -24.61 20.90
C LEU A 154 2.46 -23.43 21.75
N GLU A 155 3.01 -23.26 22.94
CA GLU A 155 3.03 -21.95 23.58
C GLU A 155 3.99 -21.09 22.79
N LEU A 156 3.47 -20.56 21.67
CA LEU A 156 4.07 -19.44 20.98
C LEU A 156 4.09 -18.28 21.96
N SER A 157 5.27 -17.97 22.49
CA SER A 157 5.53 -16.69 23.15
C SER A 157 5.03 -15.56 22.23
N PRO A 158 4.22 -14.62 22.72
CA PRO A 158 3.66 -13.55 21.91
C PRO A 158 4.72 -12.48 21.70
N SER A 159 5.67 -12.74 20.81
CA SER A 159 6.65 -11.76 20.36
C SER A 159 7.05 -12.05 18.93
N ILE A 160 6.03 -12.31 18.11
CA ILE A 160 6.00 -11.83 16.74
C ILE A 160 5.21 -10.53 16.88
N ASP A 161 5.86 -9.38 16.81
CA ASP A 161 5.15 -8.11 16.65
C ASP A 161 4.49 -8.16 15.26
N LEU A 162 3.31 -8.77 15.23
CA LEU A 162 2.29 -8.54 14.23
C LEU A 162 2.22 -7.03 14.06
N ILE A 163 2.21 -6.51 12.83
CA ILE A 163 1.79 -5.13 12.57
C ILE A 163 0.45 -4.97 13.29
N GLU A 164 0.42 -4.31 14.45
CA GLU A 164 -0.80 -4.21 15.23
C GLU A 164 -1.80 -3.44 14.37
N ALA A 165 -2.87 -4.12 13.97
CA ALA A 165 -3.96 -3.47 13.25
C ALA A 165 -4.43 -2.27 14.10
N LEU A 166 -4.59 -1.11 13.46
CA LEU A 166 -5.04 0.11 14.14
C LEU A 166 -6.28 -0.19 15.00
N PRO A 167 -6.39 0.40 16.19
CA PRO A 167 -7.54 0.15 17.06
C PRO A 167 -8.85 0.55 16.36
N GLN A 168 -9.93 -0.18 16.64
CA GLN A 168 -11.25 0.07 16.05
C GLN A 168 -11.74 1.51 16.26
N ARG A 169 -11.33 2.14 17.37
CA ARG A 169 -11.53 3.56 17.64
C ARG A 169 -10.18 4.18 17.97
N LEU A 170 -9.75 5.16 17.17
CA LEU A 170 -8.44 5.81 17.29
C LEU A 170 -8.66 7.31 17.55
N PRO A 171 -8.40 7.81 18.77
CA PRO A 171 -8.42 9.24 19.05
C PRO A 171 -7.22 9.93 18.38
N ILE A 172 -7.50 10.98 17.61
CA ILE A 172 -6.48 11.86 17.02
C ILE A 172 -6.45 13.15 17.83
N VAL A 173 -5.24 13.58 18.19
CA VAL A 173 -4.99 14.75 19.04
C VAL A 173 -4.13 15.77 18.31
N ASP A 174 -4.23 17.03 18.71
CA ASP A 174 -3.35 18.10 18.25
C ASP A 174 -1.98 18.03 18.95
N SER A 175 -1.13 19.00 18.63
CA SER A 175 0.23 19.10 19.17
C SER A 175 0.31 19.33 20.68
N GLN A 176 -0.79 19.76 21.29
CA GLN A 176 -0.93 19.98 22.72
C GLN A 176 -1.61 18.78 23.41
N GLY A 177 -1.93 17.72 22.67
CA GLY A 177 -2.65 16.55 23.15
C GLY A 177 -4.16 16.75 23.30
N ALA A 178 -4.72 17.86 22.79
CA ALA A 178 -6.16 18.08 22.81
C ALA A 178 -6.84 17.27 21.69
N PRO A 179 -8.03 16.69 21.94
CA PRO A 179 -8.70 15.84 20.96
C PRO A 179 -9.17 16.65 19.75
N LEU A 180 -8.73 16.24 18.55
CA LEU A 180 -9.20 16.76 17.27
C LEU A 180 -10.45 16.01 16.79
N PHE A 181 -10.35 14.69 16.71
CA PHE A 181 -11.46 13.81 16.33
C PHE A 181 -11.14 12.36 16.69
N VAL A 182 -12.09 11.46 16.45
CA VAL A 182 -11.91 10.01 16.63
C VAL A 182 -12.16 9.36 15.29
N GLU A 183 -11.22 8.55 14.82
CA GLU A 183 -11.44 7.64 13.70
C GLU A 183 -12.09 6.35 14.17
N VAL A 184 -12.95 5.79 13.33
CA VAL A 184 -13.54 4.47 13.55
C VAL A 184 -13.51 3.65 12.27
N GLU A 185 -13.45 2.33 12.42
CA GLU A 185 -13.73 1.41 11.32
C GLU A 185 -15.21 1.48 10.93
N VAL A 186 -15.49 1.52 9.64
CA VAL A 186 -16.82 1.62 9.03
C VAL A 186 -16.99 0.51 7.98
N GLU A 187 -17.95 0.66 7.06
CA GLU A 187 -18.29 -0.39 6.11
C GLU A 187 -17.07 -0.83 5.28
N HIS A 188 -16.94 -2.15 5.07
CA HIS A 188 -15.86 -2.77 4.28
C HIS A 188 -14.43 -2.56 4.82
N GLY A 189 -14.28 -2.30 6.12
CA GLY A 189 -12.97 -2.15 6.76
C GLY A 189 -12.31 -0.78 6.54
N TRP A 190 -13.01 0.15 5.87
CA TRP A 190 -12.55 1.52 5.74
C TRP A 190 -12.58 2.27 7.07
N ARG A 191 -11.86 3.38 7.15
CA ARG A 191 -11.92 4.27 8.31
C ARG A 191 -12.57 5.60 7.96
N ALA A 192 -13.30 6.16 8.91
CA ALA A 192 -13.88 7.49 8.79
C ALA A 192 -13.88 8.19 10.15
N VAL A 193 -14.05 9.51 10.14
CA VAL A 193 -14.29 10.27 11.36
C VAL A 193 -15.63 9.86 11.96
N GLU A 194 -15.62 9.49 13.24
CA GLU A 194 -16.76 8.92 13.95
C GLU A 194 -18.03 9.76 13.73
N ARG A 195 -19.12 9.16 13.23
CA ARG A 195 -20.42 9.81 13.07
C ARG A 195 -20.41 11.09 12.24
N GLU A 196 -19.40 11.25 11.37
CA GLU A 196 -19.23 12.46 10.59
C GLU A 196 -19.46 12.24 9.11
N TRP A 197 -20.32 13.10 8.56
CA TRP A 197 -20.76 13.05 7.17
C TRP A 197 -20.53 14.40 6.52
N LEU A 198 -20.15 14.38 5.24
CA LEU A 198 -19.91 15.55 4.42
C LEU A 198 -20.97 15.63 3.33
N LEU A 199 -21.36 16.86 3.04
CA LEU A 199 -22.24 17.22 1.94
C LEU A 199 -21.52 18.24 1.07
N LEU A 200 -21.48 18.04 -0.24
CA LEU A 200 -20.90 19.02 -1.18
C LEU A 200 -21.89 19.33 -2.30
N LEU A 201 -22.56 20.47 -2.19
CA LEU A 201 -23.67 20.86 -3.08
C LEU A 201 -23.72 22.38 -3.24
N SER A 202 -24.50 22.92 -4.17
CA SER A 202 -24.62 24.37 -4.33
C SER A 202 -25.31 25.04 -3.13
N GLY A 203 -25.07 26.34 -2.92
CA GLY A 203 -25.76 27.09 -1.87
C GLY A 203 -27.29 27.07 -2.02
N GLU A 204 -27.81 27.03 -3.24
CA GLU A 204 -29.25 26.91 -3.51
C GLU A 204 -29.80 25.53 -3.10
N GLU A 205 -29.10 24.46 -3.47
CA GLU A 205 -29.47 23.10 -3.07
C GLU A 205 -29.44 22.94 -1.55
N TRP A 206 -28.53 23.62 -0.87
CA TRP A 206 -28.42 23.58 0.59
C TRP A 206 -29.62 24.25 1.25
N ASN A 207 -29.96 25.45 0.79
CA ASN A 207 -31.14 26.17 1.29
C ASN A 207 -32.42 25.35 1.05
N ARG A 208 -32.54 24.70 -0.11
CA ARG A 208 -33.68 23.83 -0.43
C ARG A 208 -33.71 22.60 0.48
N LEU A 209 -32.57 21.98 0.74
CA LEU A 209 -32.46 20.82 1.63
C LEU A 209 -32.89 21.17 3.06
N LEU A 210 -32.49 22.33 3.58
CA LEU A 210 -32.90 22.77 4.92
C LEU A 210 -34.41 23.02 5.05
N LEU A 211 -35.10 23.37 3.96
CA LEU A 211 -36.57 23.49 3.97
C LEU A 211 -37.26 22.13 4.02
N GLU A 212 -36.69 21.12 3.35
CA GLU A 212 -37.25 19.77 3.30
C GLU A 212 -36.89 18.90 4.51
N ALA A 213 -35.69 19.10 5.06
CA ALA A 213 -35.15 18.35 6.19
C ALA A 213 -34.59 19.32 7.25
N PRO A 214 -35.44 20.15 7.90
CA PRO A 214 -34.98 21.20 8.83
C PRO A 214 -34.24 20.65 10.05
N THR A 215 -34.49 19.39 10.42
CA THR A 215 -33.78 18.71 11.51
C THR A 215 -32.28 18.54 11.23
N LEU A 216 -31.86 18.57 9.96
CA LEU A 216 -30.46 18.46 9.57
C LEU A 216 -29.62 19.61 10.11
N ALA A 217 -30.21 20.82 10.23
CA ALA A 217 -29.55 21.99 10.78
C ALA A 217 -28.98 21.75 12.19
N ALA A 218 -29.61 20.87 12.99
CA ALA A 218 -29.16 20.53 14.33
C ALA A 218 -27.89 19.65 14.35
N TYR A 219 -27.51 19.06 13.22
CA TYR A 219 -26.32 18.21 13.09
C TYR A 219 -25.15 18.93 12.41
N VAL A 220 -25.36 20.13 11.87
CA VAL A 220 -24.31 20.89 11.19
C VAL A 220 -23.28 21.36 12.22
N THR A 221 -22.04 20.94 12.03
CA THR A 221 -20.91 21.42 12.84
C THR A 221 -20.14 22.53 12.12
N GLU A 222 -20.07 22.49 10.79
CA GLU A 222 -19.27 23.41 10.01
C GLU A 222 -19.83 23.60 8.60
N GLN A 223 -19.65 24.79 8.03
CA GLN A 223 -20.00 25.10 6.64
C GLN A 223 -18.89 25.93 6.01
N HIS A 224 -18.48 25.55 4.81
CA HIS A 224 -17.48 26.28 4.02
C HIS A 224 -18.00 26.51 2.62
N ASP A 225 -17.95 27.75 2.16
CA ASP A 225 -18.11 28.05 0.74
C ASP A 225 -16.79 27.74 0.04
N PHE A 226 -16.88 27.00 -1.07
CA PHE A 226 -15.79 26.71 -1.99
C PHE A 226 -16.10 27.42 -3.32
N PRO A 227 -15.72 28.72 -3.44
CA PRO A 227 -16.05 29.53 -4.60
C PRO A 227 -15.52 28.95 -5.90
N VAL A 228 -14.31 28.36 -5.89
CA VAL A 228 -13.74 27.80 -7.11
C VAL A 228 -14.53 26.58 -7.52
N LEU A 229 -14.78 25.63 -6.62
CA LEU A 229 -15.66 24.48 -6.92
C LEU A 229 -17.12 24.88 -7.22
N ALA A 230 -17.54 26.11 -6.92
CA ALA A 230 -18.93 26.58 -6.89
C ALA A 230 -19.83 25.61 -6.11
N ARG A 231 -19.33 25.19 -4.95
CA ARG A 231 -20.01 24.30 -4.02
C ARG A 231 -19.92 24.88 -2.62
N ARG A 232 -20.79 24.40 -1.76
CA ARG A 232 -20.77 24.59 -0.32
C ARG A 232 -20.58 23.23 0.30
N MET A 233 -19.53 23.12 1.09
CA MET A 233 -19.27 21.96 1.92
C MET A 233 -20.01 22.14 3.25
N ILE A 234 -20.74 21.11 3.67
CA ILE A 234 -21.41 21.05 4.97
C ILE A 234 -20.88 19.83 5.71
N ARG A 235 -20.43 20.04 6.95
CA ARG A 235 -19.95 18.99 7.85
C ARG A 235 -21.02 18.71 8.88
N LEU A 236 -21.37 17.43 9.03
CA LEU A 236 -22.45 16.96 9.88
C LEU A 236 -21.92 15.99 10.93
N LYS A 237 -22.28 16.17 12.20
CA LYS A 237 -22.11 15.16 13.25
C LYS A 237 -23.46 14.56 13.61
N VAL A 238 -23.74 13.37 13.09
CA VAL A 238 -25.08 12.75 13.18
C VAL A 238 -25.22 11.88 14.45
N PRO A 239 -26.43 11.64 14.99
CA PRO A 239 -26.66 10.65 16.05
C PRO A 239 -26.38 9.22 15.56
N ALA A 240 -26.02 8.31 16.47
CA ALA A 240 -25.70 6.92 16.13
C ALA A 240 -26.78 6.21 15.28
N ARG A 241 -28.06 6.52 15.50
CA ARG A 241 -29.19 5.99 14.70
C ARG A 241 -29.15 6.37 13.21
N LEU A 242 -28.44 7.45 12.87
CA LEU A 242 -28.27 7.93 11.50
C LEU A 242 -26.89 7.59 10.93
N ASP A 243 -25.97 7.04 11.72
CA ASP A 243 -24.58 6.83 11.32
C ASP A 243 -24.36 5.56 10.47
N SER A 244 -25.13 5.46 9.39
CA SER A 244 -25.01 4.42 8.37
C SER A 244 -25.56 4.91 7.03
N PRO A 245 -25.11 4.37 5.89
CA PRO A 245 -25.67 4.70 4.59
C PRO A 245 -27.19 4.56 4.52
N GLU A 246 -27.75 3.52 5.15
CA GLU A 246 -29.19 3.31 5.20
C GLU A 246 -29.90 4.35 6.09
N GLY A 247 -29.32 4.67 7.26
CA GLY A 247 -29.84 5.72 8.14
C GLY A 247 -29.91 7.08 7.44
N MET A 248 -28.86 7.44 6.71
CA MET A 248 -28.83 8.69 5.93
C MET A 248 -29.80 8.66 4.75
N ARG A 249 -29.93 7.53 4.04
CA ARG A 249 -30.89 7.33 2.94
C ARG A 249 -32.34 7.50 3.39
N GLN A 250 -32.67 7.06 4.59
CA GLN A 250 -34.01 7.23 5.16
C GLN A 250 -34.27 8.66 5.64
N ALA A 251 -33.22 9.36 6.11
CA ALA A 251 -33.35 10.69 6.66
C ALA A 251 -33.33 11.82 5.61
N LEU A 252 -32.82 11.56 4.41
CA LEU A 252 -32.58 12.61 3.40
C LEU A 252 -33.24 12.29 2.05
N PRO A 253 -33.60 13.33 1.26
CA PRO A 253 -34.09 13.12 -0.09
C PRO A 253 -33.07 12.43 -1.00
N GLN A 254 -33.51 11.46 -1.80
CA GLN A 254 -32.66 10.66 -2.70
C GLN A 254 -31.73 11.50 -3.59
N ARG A 255 -32.18 12.66 -4.08
CA ARG A 255 -31.39 13.54 -4.94
C ARG A 255 -30.12 14.09 -4.29
N VAL A 256 -30.05 14.12 -2.96
CA VAL A 256 -28.91 14.65 -2.19
C VAL A 256 -27.88 13.56 -1.89
N LEU A 257 -28.28 12.28 -1.93
CA LEU A 257 -27.39 11.18 -1.55
C LEU A 257 -26.16 11.07 -2.46
N ARG A 258 -26.24 11.54 -3.72
CA ARG A 258 -25.08 11.62 -4.62
C ARG A 258 -24.04 12.68 -4.24
N PHE A 259 -24.35 13.53 -3.26
CA PHE A 259 -23.50 14.61 -2.77
C PHE A 259 -23.12 14.40 -1.29
N LEU A 260 -23.44 13.24 -0.73
CA LEU A 260 -23.33 12.92 0.68
C LEU A 260 -22.47 11.68 0.85
N ASP A 261 -21.51 11.74 1.76
CA ASP A 261 -20.77 10.56 2.18
C ASP A 261 -20.09 10.77 3.54
N ARG A 262 -19.51 9.72 4.12
CA ARG A 262 -18.72 9.83 5.35
C ARG A 262 -17.48 10.69 5.11
N ASN A 263 -17.00 11.32 6.18
CA ASN A 263 -15.65 11.90 6.19
C ASN A 263 -14.60 10.78 6.31
N HIS A 264 -14.38 10.04 5.22
CA HIS A 264 -13.44 8.92 5.16
C HIS A 264 -11.98 9.35 5.35
N ILE A 265 -11.15 8.38 5.75
CA ILE A 265 -9.71 8.53 5.89
C ILE A 265 -9.02 7.94 4.66
N TYR A 266 -8.11 8.73 4.08
CA TYR A 266 -7.26 8.38 2.95
C TYR A 266 -5.82 8.22 3.43
N THR A 267 -5.04 7.38 2.76
CA THR A 267 -3.66 7.04 3.15
C THR A 267 -2.67 7.40 2.05
N PRO A 268 -1.43 7.79 2.39
CA PRO A 268 -0.40 8.00 1.38
C PRO A 268 0.03 6.65 0.81
N GLN A 269 0.39 6.62 -0.47
CA GLN A 269 0.78 5.37 -1.14
C GLN A 269 2.28 5.09 -1.01
N THR A 270 2.75 4.76 0.18
CA THR A 270 4.15 4.32 0.40
C THR A 270 4.30 2.81 0.41
N SER A 271 5.41 2.33 -0.16
CA SER A 271 6.03 1.07 0.24
C SER A 271 7.52 1.28 0.57
N LYS A 272 8.14 0.27 1.18
CA LYS A 272 9.44 0.23 1.89
C LYS A 272 10.56 1.09 1.28
N GLU A 273 11.38 1.70 2.14
CA GLU A 273 12.69 2.26 1.76
C GLU A 273 13.64 1.11 1.42
N LEU A 274 14.33 1.21 0.28
CA LEU A 274 15.42 0.30 -0.08
C LEU A 274 16.73 1.07 0.06
N ASP A 275 17.69 0.50 0.80
CA ASP A 275 19.00 1.09 1.05
C ASP A 275 19.98 0.91 -0.13
N ASP A 276 19.66 0.05 -1.09
CA ASP A 276 20.54 -0.25 -2.23
C ASP A 276 20.16 0.54 -3.49
N VAL A 277 21.08 1.39 -3.93
CA VAL A 277 20.97 2.23 -5.11
C VAL A 277 21.68 1.57 -6.29
N LYS A 278 20.96 1.36 -7.40
CA LYS A 278 21.56 1.43 -8.74
C LYS A 278 21.13 2.77 -9.34
N GLU A 279 22.11 3.52 -9.83
CA GLU A 279 21.91 4.82 -10.45
C GLU A 279 20.98 4.70 -11.68
N ALA A 280 19.72 5.12 -11.55
CA ALA A 280 18.89 5.39 -12.71
C ALA A 280 19.34 6.72 -13.32
N GLY A 281 19.65 6.70 -14.61
CA GLY A 281 20.23 7.83 -15.34
C GLY A 281 19.43 9.13 -15.20
N SER A 282 20.16 10.20 -14.92
CA SER A 282 19.70 11.59 -14.89
C SER A 282 19.04 11.99 -16.23
N SER A 283 17.72 12.05 -16.26
CA SER A 283 16.99 12.76 -17.31
C SER A 283 16.98 14.27 -17.03
N GLY A 284 17.26 15.09 -18.04
CA GLY A 284 17.04 16.53 -17.96
C GLY A 284 15.57 16.89 -17.71
N GLY A 285 15.28 18.16 -17.40
CA GLY A 285 13.91 18.65 -17.20
C GLY A 285 13.02 18.36 -18.42
N LEU A 286 11.75 18.03 -18.17
CA LEU A 286 10.78 17.71 -19.22
C LEU A 286 10.37 18.94 -20.03
N CYS A 287 10.30 20.10 -19.39
CA CYS A 287 10.10 21.39 -20.05
C CYS A 287 10.70 22.53 -19.23
N ASP A 288 11.07 23.61 -19.93
CA ASP A 288 11.74 24.79 -19.34
C ASP A 288 10.79 25.92 -18.96
N GLN A 289 9.47 25.74 -19.12
CA GLN A 289 8.49 26.79 -18.85
C GLN A 289 8.23 26.95 -17.34
N PRO A 290 7.93 28.16 -16.86
CA PRO A 290 7.46 28.36 -15.50
C PRO A 290 6.04 27.80 -15.35
N LEU A 291 5.87 26.81 -14.47
CA LEU A 291 4.59 26.14 -14.23
C LEU A 291 4.14 26.29 -12.77
N ARG A 292 2.83 26.26 -12.53
CA ARG A 292 2.25 26.12 -11.18
C ARG A 292 1.63 24.75 -11.04
N VAL A 293 2.20 23.93 -10.16
CA VAL A 293 1.76 22.55 -9.91
C VAL A 293 1.30 22.44 -8.46
N GLY A 294 0.14 21.83 -8.27
CA GLY A 294 -0.39 21.51 -6.94
C GLY A 294 0.01 20.10 -6.51
N MET A 295 0.20 19.91 -5.21
CA MET A 295 0.42 18.60 -4.59
C MET A 295 -0.37 18.52 -3.29
N ILE A 296 -1.11 17.42 -3.10
CA ILE A 296 -1.77 17.09 -1.84
C ILE A 296 -1.07 15.86 -1.28
N ASP A 297 -0.34 16.03 -0.18
CA ASP A 297 0.50 14.99 0.40
C ASP A 297 0.73 15.26 1.90
N THR A 298 1.68 14.55 2.51
CA THR A 298 2.25 14.89 3.80
C THR A 298 2.99 16.23 3.72
N GLY A 299 3.58 16.69 4.82
CA GLY A 299 4.46 17.86 4.79
C GLY A 299 5.69 17.63 3.90
N VAL A 300 6.43 18.72 3.68
CA VAL A 300 7.71 18.71 2.96
C VAL A 300 8.79 19.31 3.87
N ALA A 301 9.90 18.61 4.03
CA ALA A 301 11.06 19.05 4.79
C ALA A 301 11.74 20.24 4.08
N MET A 302 11.33 21.45 4.44
CA MET A 302 11.74 22.70 3.78
C MET A 302 13.23 23.02 3.98
N ASP A 303 13.85 22.46 5.02
CA ASP A 303 15.27 22.60 5.33
C ASP A 303 16.15 21.70 4.45
N HIS A 304 15.57 20.74 3.72
CA HIS A 304 16.31 19.86 2.84
C HIS A 304 17.04 20.66 1.74
N PRO A 305 18.35 20.45 1.51
CA PRO A 305 19.12 21.18 0.50
C PRO A 305 18.54 21.11 -0.91
N ALA A 306 17.82 20.03 -1.24
CA ALA A 306 17.16 19.85 -2.53
C ALA A 306 16.13 20.93 -2.88
N PHE A 307 15.60 21.66 -1.89
CA PHE A 307 14.61 22.73 -2.08
C PHE A 307 15.16 24.14 -1.80
N ASN A 308 16.41 24.25 -1.35
CA ASN A 308 17.06 25.52 -1.01
C ASN A 308 17.76 26.13 -2.24
N ASN A 309 16.99 26.44 -3.29
CA ASN A 309 17.55 26.91 -4.55
C ASN A 309 17.43 28.45 -4.73
N PRO A 310 18.55 29.19 -4.81
CA PRO A 310 18.54 30.63 -5.13
C PRO A 310 18.14 30.97 -6.58
N ALA A 311 18.01 29.98 -7.48
CA ALA A 311 17.81 30.16 -8.93
C ALA A 311 16.38 29.93 -9.46
N GLY A 312 15.34 29.88 -8.61
CA GLY A 312 13.97 30.17 -9.08
C GLY A 312 12.91 29.05 -9.07
N ASN A 313 13.10 27.92 -8.41
CA ASN A 313 11.97 27.05 -8.04
C ASN A 313 11.38 27.52 -6.72
N ALA A 314 10.06 27.74 -6.69
CA ALA A 314 9.36 28.17 -5.49
C ALA A 314 8.55 26.99 -4.92
N LEU A 315 8.87 26.59 -3.69
CA LEU A 315 8.05 25.68 -2.91
C LEU A 315 7.24 26.48 -1.89
N GLN A 316 5.92 26.44 -2.01
CA GLN A 316 5.00 27.03 -1.06
C GLN A 316 4.25 25.91 -0.34
N ARG A 317 4.19 25.94 0.98
CA ARG A 317 3.44 24.95 1.77
C ARG A 317 2.27 25.59 2.52
N ARG A 318 1.19 24.84 2.61
CA ARG A 318 0.05 25.15 3.49
C ARG A 318 -0.40 23.89 4.21
N ALA A 319 -0.46 23.94 5.54
CA ALA A 319 -1.06 22.88 6.34
C ALA A 319 -2.56 23.11 6.50
N PHE A 320 -3.35 22.05 6.37
CA PHE A 320 -4.81 22.07 6.55
C PHE A 320 -5.25 21.44 7.86
N LEU A 321 -4.35 20.74 8.54
CA LEU A 321 -4.56 20.18 9.86
C LEU A 321 -3.37 20.53 10.74
N ASP A 322 -3.64 21.11 11.91
CA ASP A 322 -2.62 21.41 12.90
C ASP A 322 -2.45 20.24 13.87
N VAL A 323 -1.49 19.35 13.56
CA VAL A 323 -1.01 18.31 14.47
C VAL A 323 0.33 18.68 15.12
N GLY A 324 0.80 19.91 14.88
CA GLY A 324 2.09 20.47 15.29
C GLY A 324 3.34 19.59 15.07
N PRO A 325 4.35 19.65 15.96
CA PRO A 325 5.65 19.03 15.71
C PRO A 325 5.52 17.52 15.58
N GLY A 326 5.94 16.95 14.44
CA GLY A 326 5.85 15.53 14.16
C GLY A 326 4.77 15.14 13.14
N ALA A 327 4.10 16.12 12.52
CA ALA A 327 3.39 15.92 11.26
C ALA A 327 4.30 15.14 10.28
N PRO A 328 3.77 14.12 9.59
CA PRO A 328 4.58 13.36 8.66
C PRO A 328 5.08 14.29 7.54
N GLU A 329 6.38 14.19 7.21
CA GLU A 329 6.97 14.94 6.08
C GLU A 329 7.71 14.04 5.08
N GLY A 330 7.85 12.75 5.39
CA GLY A 330 8.69 11.83 4.61
C GLY A 330 8.22 11.60 3.18
N HIS A 331 6.93 11.32 3.00
CA HIS A 331 6.38 10.97 1.69
C HIS A 331 6.29 12.19 0.77
N GLY A 332 5.72 13.30 1.26
CA GLY A 332 5.64 14.57 0.54
C GLY A 332 7.00 15.12 0.15
N THR A 333 8.04 14.97 0.99
CA THR A 333 9.42 15.31 0.65
C THR A 333 9.91 14.50 -0.55
N ALA A 334 9.68 13.18 -0.55
CA ALA A 334 10.09 12.31 -1.64
C ALA A 334 9.37 12.67 -2.95
N VAL A 335 8.04 12.83 -2.92
CA VAL A 335 7.22 13.20 -4.09
C VAL A 335 7.61 14.59 -4.63
N ALA A 336 7.76 15.60 -3.76
CA ALA A 336 8.18 16.94 -4.17
C ALA A 336 9.57 16.94 -4.83
N SER A 337 10.46 16.04 -4.37
CA SER A 337 11.81 15.95 -4.91
C SER A 337 11.86 15.43 -6.35
N VAL A 338 10.93 14.54 -6.72
CA VAL A 338 10.78 14.08 -8.12
C VAL A 338 10.36 15.24 -9.03
N LEU A 339 9.43 16.09 -8.58
CA LEU A 339 8.94 17.23 -9.36
C LEU A 339 9.99 18.35 -9.50
N ILE A 340 10.51 18.84 -8.37
CA ILE A 340 11.28 20.09 -8.31
C ILE A 340 12.61 19.99 -7.56
N GLY A 341 12.93 18.83 -6.99
CA GLY A 341 14.14 18.63 -6.18
C GLY A 341 15.40 18.74 -7.02
N ARG A 342 16.38 19.51 -6.52
CA ARG A 342 17.65 19.74 -7.20
C ARG A 342 18.81 19.48 -6.26
N GLY A 343 19.73 18.61 -6.64
CA GLY A 343 20.91 18.34 -5.84
C GLY A 343 21.97 17.58 -6.62
N PRO A 344 23.09 17.20 -6.00
CA PRO A 344 24.14 16.44 -6.66
C PRO A 344 23.64 15.13 -7.30
N GLN A 345 22.59 14.54 -6.73
CA GLN A 345 22.01 13.28 -7.22
C GLN A 345 20.58 13.45 -7.78
N LEU A 346 19.97 14.63 -7.68
CA LEU A 346 18.60 14.89 -8.13
C LEU A 346 18.56 15.90 -9.26
N ASN A 347 17.85 15.52 -10.32
CA ASN A 347 17.49 16.40 -11.42
C ASN A 347 15.97 16.60 -11.43
N PRO A 348 15.48 17.84 -11.32
CA PRO A 348 14.06 18.09 -11.27
C PRO A 348 13.43 17.88 -12.64
N LEU A 349 12.27 17.20 -12.67
CA LEU A 349 11.46 17.09 -13.89
C LEU A 349 10.95 18.46 -14.35
N LEU A 350 10.64 19.35 -13.40
CA LEU A 350 10.15 20.70 -13.64
C LEU A 350 11.12 21.72 -13.03
N PRO A 351 12.23 22.05 -13.72
CA PRO A 351 13.33 22.87 -13.19
C PRO A 351 12.99 24.35 -12.93
N HIS A 352 11.82 24.81 -13.39
CA HIS A 352 11.33 26.19 -13.24
C HIS A 352 9.92 26.29 -12.64
N ALA A 353 9.39 25.20 -12.08
CA ALA A 353 8.05 25.19 -11.52
C ALA A 353 7.98 25.80 -10.10
N THR A 354 6.82 26.39 -9.82
CA THR A 354 6.34 26.65 -8.47
C THR A 354 5.48 25.48 -8.03
N LEU A 355 5.92 24.77 -6.99
CA LEU A 355 5.16 23.70 -6.35
C LEU A 355 4.37 24.26 -5.16
N LEU A 356 3.05 24.09 -5.19
CA LEU A 356 2.16 24.41 -4.09
C LEU A 356 1.79 23.10 -3.37
N SER A 357 2.33 22.91 -2.17
CA SER A 357 2.17 21.71 -1.37
C SER A 357 1.14 21.91 -0.27
N ALA A 358 0.00 21.23 -0.38
CA ALA A 358 -1.01 21.14 0.65
C ALA A 358 -0.74 19.91 1.55
N SER A 359 -0.43 20.16 2.82
CA SER A 359 -0.23 19.13 3.83
C SER A 359 -1.54 18.82 4.54
N VAL A 360 -2.00 17.57 4.41
CA VAL A 360 -3.30 17.10 4.93
C VAL A 360 -3.19 15.90 5.87
N PHE A 361 -2.04 15.23 5.88
CA PHE A 361 -1.85 14.00 6.63
C PHE A 361 -1.47 14.25 8.09
N TYR A 362 -2.00 13.39 8.94
CA TYR A 362 -1.63 13.25 10.33
C TYR A 362 -1.18 11.81 10.59
N ARG A 363 -0.51 11.63 11.73
CA ARG A 363 0.00 10.35 12.18
C ARG A 363 -1.10 9.54 12.87
N GLN A 364 -1.25 8.27 12.49
CA GLN A 364 -2.11 7.31 13.19
C GLN A 364 -1.29 6.48 14.20
N ASP A 365 -0.09 6.06 13.79
CA ASP A 365 0.95 5.45 14.63
C ASP A 365 2.34 5.67 13.99
N ASP A 366 3.35 4.89 14.37
CA ASP A 366 4.71 5.04 13.83
C ASP A 366 4.80 4.74 12.32
N LEU A 367 3.92 3.88 11.80
CA LEU A 367 3.94 3.36 10.43
C LEU A 367 2.78 3.87 9.56
N ASN A 368 1.68 4.30 10.18
CA ASN A 368 0.42 4.63 9.52
C ASN A 368 0.10 6.11 9.58
N GLN A 369 -0.53 6.60 8.52
CA GLN A 369 -0.87 8.01 8.33
C GLN A 369 -2.25 8.10 7.67
N GLY A 370 -3.03 9.09 8.10
CA GLY A 370 -4.37 9.33 7.58
C GLY A 370 -4.56 10.79 7.16
N ALA A 371 -5.47 11.02 6.21
CA ALA A 371 -5.99 12.34 5.86
C ALA A 371 -7.51 12.26 5.80
N THR A 372 -8.22 13.18 6.46
CA THR A 372 -9.68 13.20 6.36
C THR A 372 -10.09 13.81 5.02
N LEU A 373 -11.18 13.29 4.43
CA LEU A 373 -11.76 13.86 3.23
C LEU A 373 -12.04 15.37 3.37
N PHE A 374 -12.49 15.80 4.54
CA PHE A 374 -12.70 17.23 4.84
C PHE A 374 -11.45 18.09 4.53
N HIS A 375 -10.27 17.70 5.01
CA HIS A 375 -9.04 18.44 4.75
C HIS A 375 -8.56 18.29 3.31
N LEU A 376 -8.82 17.14 2.66
CA LEU A 376 -8.57 16.97 1.23
C LEU A 376 -9.37 17.98 0.39
N LEU A 377 -10.66 18.14 0.68
CA LEU A 377 -11.50 19.09 -0.06
C LEU A 377 -11.05 20.54 0.13
N GLN A 378 -10.63 20.92 1.35
CA GLN A 378 -10.08 22.25 1.61
C GLN A 378 -8.76 22.48 0.84
N ALA A 379 -7.90 21.46 0.76
CA ALA A 379 -6.66 21.51 -0.01
C ALA A 379 -6.93 21.64 -1.52
N MET A 380 -7.88 20.88 -2.05
CA MET A 380 -8.33 20.93 -3.45
C MET A 380 -8.84 22.33 -3.81
N GLU A 381 -9.74 22.90 -2.99
CA GLU A 381 -10.26 24.26 -3.19
C GLU A 381 -9.13 25.31 -3.17
N TRP A 382 -8.22 25.23 -2.19
CA TRP A 382 -7.10 26.17 -2.11
C TRP A 382 -6.19 26.09 -3.33
N LEU A 383 -5.77 24.89 -3.74
CA LEU A 383 -4.92 24.70 -4.92
C LEU A 383 -5.58 25.24 -6.19
N ALA A 384 -6.89 24.99 -6.35
CA ALA A 384 -7.64 25.52 -7.47
C ALA A 384 -7.75 27.06 -7.42
N ALA A 385 -7.92 27.66 -6.23
CA ALA A 385 -7.92 29.11 -6.03
C ALA A 385 -6.56 29.75 -6.31
N GLU A 386 -5.49 29.01 -6.09
CA GLU A 386 -4.14 29.39 -6.49
C GLU A 386 -3.89 29.23 -8.01
N GLY A 387 -4.85 28.69 -8.78
CA GLY A 387 -4.73 28.61 -10.24
C GLY A 387 -3.67 27.61 -10.70
N VAL A 388 -3.52 26.49 -9.99
CA VAL A 388 -2.70 25.36 -10.50
C VAL A 388 -3.43 24.68 -11.66
N ALA A 389 -2.69 24.27 -12.69
CA ALA A 389 -3.27 23.57 -13.84
C ALA A 389 -3.47 22.08 -13.57
N VAL A 390 -2.64 21.49 -12.70
CA VAL A 390 -2.66 20.08 -12.34
C VAL A 390 -2.38 19.90 -10.84
N ILE A 391 -3.06 18.92 -10.24
CA ILE A 391 -2.88 18.50 -8.84
C ILE A 391 -2.40 17.05 -8.81
N ASN A 392 -1.24 16.81 -8.18
CA ASN A 392 -0.74 15.48 -7.83
C ASN A 392 -1.36 15.01 -6.51
N MET A 393 -1.93 13.81 -6.49
CA MET A 393 -2.50 13.15 -5.32
C MET A 393 -1.90 11.74 -5.17
N SER A 394 -0.76 11.63 -4.47
CA SER A 394 -0.08 10.35 -4.23
C SER A 394 -0.68 9.59 -3.03
N LEU A 395 -2.01 9.45 -3.04
CA LEU A 395 -2.81 8.89 -1.95
C LEU A 395 -3.95 8.03 -2.51
N THR A 396 -4.52 7.18 -1.66
CA THR A 396 -5.70 6.39 -2.00
C THR A 396 -6.69 6.29 -0.84
N GLY A 397 -7.91 5.88 -1.15
CA GLY A 397 -8.95 5.57 -0.20
C GLY A 397 -10.20 5.02 -0.90
N PRO A 398 -11.33 4.94 -0.17
CA PRO A 398 -12.57 4.38 -0.69
C PRO A 398 -13.21 5.25 -1.77
N ASP A 399 -14.11 4.66 -2.56
CA ASP A 399 -15.07 5.43 -3.36
C ASP A 399 -15.87 6.34 -2.44
N ASN A 400 -16.07 7.58 -2.87
CA ASN A 400 -16.73 8.58 -2.07
C ASN A 400 -17.45 9.62 -2.92
N ALA A 401 -18.77 9.70 -2.75
CA ALA A 401 -19.62 10.57 -3.57
C ALA A 401 -19.23 12.06 -3.49
N VAL A 402 -18.74 12.50 -2.33
CA VAL A 402 -18.31 13.88 -2.08
C VAL A 402 -16.97 14.17 -2.76
N LEU A 403 -16.02 13.23 -2.70
CA LEU A 403 -14.74 13.38 -3.40
C LEU A 403 -14.95 13.35 -4.92
N HIS A 404 -15.78 12.43 -5.42
CA HIS A 404 -16.14 12.35 -6.84
C HIS A 404 -16.70 13.70 -7.35
N GLU A 405 -17.62 14.31 -6.60
CA GLU A 405 -18.19 15.62 -6.96
C GLU A 405 -17.13 16.73 -6.99
N ALA A 406 -16.20 16.75 -6.03
CA ALA A 406 -15.10 17.72 -6.02
C ALA A 406 -14.15 17.54 -7.21
N VAL A 407 -13.78 16.29 -7.50
CA VAL A 407 -12.95 15.93 -8.66
C VAL A 407 -13.62 16.35 -9.96
N ALA A 408 -14.89 16.01 -10.15
CA ALA A 408 -15.65 16.41 -11.34
C ALA A 408 -15.70 17.94 -11.49
N ALA A 409 -15.96 18.67 -10.41
CA ALA A 409 -16.00 20.13 -10.43
C ALA A 409 -14.64 20.77 -10.78
N LEU A 410 -13.52 20.19 -10.35
CA LEU A 410 -12.18 20.65 -10.75
C LEU A 410 -11.89 20.38 -12.24
N LEU A 411 -12.19 19.18 -12.71
CA LEU A 411 -11.98 18.78 -14.10
C LEU A 411 -12.81 19.66 -15.06
N GLU A 412 -14.06 19.96 -14.72
CA GLU A 412 -14.92 20.89 -15.47
C GLU A 412 -14.33 22.30 -15.60
N ARG A 413 -13.45 22.69 -14.68
CA ARG A 413 -12.77 24.00 -14.67
C ARG A 413 -11.38 23.96 -15.28
N GLY A 414 -10.99 22.82 -15.84
CA GLY A 414 -9.70 22.63 -16.48
C GLY A 414 -8.57 22.27 -15.54
N VAL A 415 -8.82 22.14 -14.22
CA VAL A 415 -7.80 21.67 -13.27
C VAL A 415 -7.72 20.15 -13.37
N GLN A 416 -6.61 19.64 -13.89
CA GLN A 416 -6.39 18.20 -14.04
C GLN A 416 -5.93 17.56 -12.73
N ILE A 417 -6.17 16.26 -12.59
CA ILE A 417 -5.76 15.48 -11.41
C ILE A 417 -4.98 14.27 -11.87
N VAL A 418 -3.83 14.05 -11.23
CA VAL A 418 -3.02 12.83 -11.37
C VAL A 418 -2.98 12.15 -10.01
N ALA A 419 -3.27 10.85 -9.98
CA ALA A 419 -3.33 10.11 -8.73
C ALA A 419 -2.67 8.73 -8.84
N ALA A 420 -2.08 8.28 -7.73
CA ALA A 420 -1.49 6.95 -7.61
C ALA A 420 -2.57 5.87 -7.71
N ALA A 421 -2.37 4.84 -8.55
CA ALA A 421 -3.35 3.77 -8.75
C ALA A 421 -3.56 2.90 -7.51
N GLY A 422 -2.55 2.80 -6.64
CA GLY A 422 -2.59 1.94 -5.45
C GLY A 422 -1.47 0.91 -5.42
N ASN A 423 -1.18 0.43 -4.21
CA ASN A 423 -0.13 -0.54 -3.92
C ASN A 423 -0.69 -1.80 -3.19
N GLU A 424 -1.95 -2.17 -3.42
CA GLU A 424 -2.64 -3.28 -2.74
C GLU A 424 -2.59 -4.60 -3.53
N GLY A 425 -1.93 -4.61 -4.68
CA GLY A 425 -1.73 -5.78 -5.52
C GLY A 425 -2.69 -5.89 -6.71
N PRO A 426 -2.40 -6.78 -7.66
CA PRO A 426 -3.09 -6.84 -8.96
C PRO A 426 -4.57 -7.24 -8.86
N ALA A 427 -4.97 -7.92 -7.78
CA ALA A 427 -6.35 -8.35 -7.54
C ALA A 427 -7.15 -7.37 -6.64
N ALA A 428 -6.52 -6.28 -6.19
CA ALA A 428 -7.18 -5.30 -5.34
C ALA A 428 -8.29 -4.57 -6.10
N GLN A 429 -9.28 -4.08 -5.35
CA GLN A 429 -10.32 -3.24 -5.92
C GLN A 429 -9.73 -1.88 -6.37
N PRO A 430 -10.40 -1.19 -7.30
CA PRO A 430 -10.01 0.17 -7.66
C PRO A 430 -10.00 1.09 -6.43
N LEU A 431 -8.99 1.95 -6.36
CA LEU A 431 -8.82 2.92 -5.29
C LEU A 431 -8.97 4.34 -5.83
N TYR A 432 -9.38 5.24 -4.94
CA TYR A 432 -9.80 6.59 -5.31
C TYR A 432 -8.85 7.65 -4.71
N PRO A 433 -8.58 8.76 -5.44
CA PRO A 433 -9.30 9.25 -6.61
C PRO A 433 -8.86 8.69 -7.98
N ALA A 434 -7.81 7.87 -8.06
CA ALA A 434 -7.28 7.39 -9.35
C ALA A 434 -8.33 6.68 -10.22
N ALA A 435 -9.27 5.95 -9.61
CA ALA A 435 -10.33 5.26 -10.34
C ALA A 435 -11.47 6.16 -10.86
N TYR A 436 -11.48 7.46 -10.54
CA TYR A 436 -12.54 8.35 -11.04
C TYR A 436 -12.37 8.70 -12.53
N PRO A 437 -13.47 8.80 -13.28
CA PRO A 437 -13.42 9.25 -14.68
C PRO A 437 -12.74 10.61 -14.83
N GLY A 438 -11.79 10.70 -15.76
CA GLY A 438 -11.05 11.93 -16.06
C GLY A 438 -9.84 12.18 -15.16
N VAL A 439 -9.62 11.38 -14.12
CA VAL A 439 -8.36 11.38 -13.35
C VAL A 439 -7.32 10.55 -14.11
N LEU A 440 -6.08 11.05 -14.16
CA LEU A 440 -4.95 10.30 -14.72
C LEU A 440 -4.40 9.36 -13.65
N ALA A 441 -4.78 8.08 -13.72
CA ALA A 441 -4.29 7.04 -12.82
C ALA A 441 -2.88 6.58 -13.19
N ALA A 442 -1.94 6.73 -12.26
CA ALA A 442 -0.54 6.40 -12.40
C ALA A 442 -0.23 4.98 -11.92
N THR A 443 0.27 4.12 -12.80
CA THR A 443 0.89 2.84 -12.42
C THR A 443 2.41 2.95 -12.46
N ALA A 444 3.11 2.07 -11.73
CA ALA A 444 4.56 2.11 -11.57
C ALA A 444 5.24 0.97 -12.32
N VAL A 445 6.39 1.27 -12.90
CA VAL A 445 7.31 0.30 -13.49
C VAL A 445 8.73 0.45 -12.92
N ASP A 446 9.52 -0.61 -13.06
CA ASP A 446 10.96 -0.57 -12.77
C ASP A 446 11.80 -0.12 -13.97
N GLN A 447 13.13 -0.12 -13.78
CA GLN A 447 14.11 0.29 -14.79
C GLN A 447 14.11 -0.60 -16.05
N ASP A 448 13.60 -1.83 -15.92
CA ASP A 448 13.47 -2.82 -17.00
C ASP A 448 12.05 -2.79 -17.59
N TRP A 449 11.26 -1.78 -17.22
CA TRP A 449 9.86 -1.55 -17.61
C TRP A 449 8.87 -2.63 -17.16
N HIS A 450 9.26 -3.48 -16.21
CA HIS A 450 8.35 -4.43 -15.61
C HIS A 450 7.40 -3.72 -14.64
N LEU A 451 6.14 -4.14 -14.66
CA LEU A 451 5.13 -3.59 -13.77
C LEU A 451 5.50 -3.83 -12.30
N TYR A 452 5.33 -2.81 -11.47
CA TYR A 452 5.45 -2.93 -10.03
C TYR A 452 4.48 -4.01 -9.50
N ARG A 453 5.03 -5.06 -8.88
CA ARG A 453 4.27 -6.25 -8.47
C ARG A 453 3.07 -5.98 -7.53
N TRP A 454 3.09 -4.86 -6.80
CA TRP A 454 2.00 -4.47 -5.90
C TRP A 454 1.07 -3.41 -6.50
N ALA A 455 1.28 -2.96 -7.73
CA ALA A 455 0.38 -2.00 -8.36
C ALA A 455 -1.02 -2.60 -8.52
N ASN A 456 -2.04 -1.81 -8.16
CA ASN A 456 -3.42 -2.12 -8.52
C ASN A 456 -3.55 -2.14 -10.05
N ARG A 457 -4.42 -3.01 -10.57
CA ARG A 457 -4.70 -3.13 -12.01
C ARG A 457 -6.16 -2.84 -12.27
N GLY A 458 -6.47 -2.39 -13.48
CA GLY A 458 -7.85 -2.24 -13.91
C GLY A 458 -8.05 -1.27 -15.06
N PRO A 459 -9.30 -1.16 -15.55
CA PRO A 459 -9.62 -0.30 -16.70
C PRO A 459 -9.48 1.19 -16.43
N HIS A 460 -9.12 1.61 -15.21
CA HIS A 460 -8.88 2.99 -14.84
C HIS A 460 -7.42 3.41 -15.03
N ILE A 461 -6.46 2.47 -15.14
CA ILE A 461 -5.04 2.80 -15.34
C ILE A 461 -4.87 3.64 -16.61
N ALA A 462 -4.19 4.78 -16.49
CA ALA A 462 -4.03 5.73 -17.58
C ALA A 462 -2.65 5.57 -18.23
N PHE A 463 -1.57 5.65 -17.46
CA PHE A 463 -0.20 5.53 -17.98
C PHE A 463 0.72 4.91 -16.93
N ALA A 464 1.76 4.24 -17.41
CA ALA A 464 2.90 3.78 -16.62
C ALA A 464 4.01 4.83 -16.59
N ALA A 465 4.71 4.92 -15.47
CA ALA A 465 5.92 5.71 -15.33
C ALA A 465 6.89 5.07 -14.32
N PRO A 466 8.19 5.45 -14.33
CA PRO A 466 9.15 5.01 -13.33
C PRO A 466 8.62 5.23 -11.92
N GLY A 467 8.51 4.16 -11.15
CA GLY A 467 7.99 4.19 -9.78
C GLY A 467 8.61 3.15 -8.86
N VAL A 468 9.51 2.30 -9.34
CA VAL A 468 10.28 1.35 -8.52
C VAL A 468 11.72 1.84 -8.39
N ALA A 469 12.23 1.80 -7.16
CA ALA A 469 13.57 2.22 -6.81
C ALA A 469 13.94 3.66 -7.25
N VAL A 470 12.98 4.59 -7.19
CA VAL A 470 13.16 5.99 -7.60
C VAL A 470 13.98 6.73 -6.56
N LEU A 471 15.04 7.40 -6.99
CA LEU A 471 15.87 8.23 -6.12
C LEU A 471 15.10 9.51 -5.73
N THR A 472 15.06 9.79 -4.43
CA THR A 472 14.29 10.89 -3.84
C THR A 472 15.04 11.57 -2.71
N ALA A 473 14.63 12.78 -2.34
CA ALA A 473 15.06 13.42 -1.10
C ALA A 473 14.40 12.74 0.11
N ARG A 474 15.15 12.62 1.20
CA ARG A 474 14.71 12.03 2.47
C ARG A 474 14.85 13.06 3.59
N VAL A 475 13.93 13.01 4.55
CA VAL A 475 13.99 13.85 5.75
C VAL A 475 15.36 13.67 6.42
N GLY A 476 15.97 14.76 6.87
CA GLY A 476 17.32 14.76 7.44
C GLY A 476 18.43 15.21 6.48
N GLY A 477 18.10 15.54 5.22
CA GLY A 477 19.04 16.15 4.27
C GLY A 477 19.75 15.17 3.33
N ASP A 478 19.38 13.89 3.40
CA ASP A 478 19.98 12.80 2.64
C ASP A 478 19.09 12.38 1.45
N TYR A 479 19.59 11.50 0.59
CA TYR A 479 18.83 10.92 -0.51
C TYR A 479 18.52 9.44 -0.22
N GLY A 480 17.49 8.90 -0.87
CA GLY A 480 17.12 7.50 -0.71
C GLY A 480 16.19 7.00 -1.80
N SER A 481 16.03 5.69 -1.89
CA SER A 481 15.19 5.05 -2.90
C SER A 481 13.78 4.76 -2.38
N LYS A 482 12.77 5.10 -3.17
CA LYS A 482 11.34 4.87 -2.87
C LYS A 482 10.67 4.09 -3.99
N THR A 483 9.73 3.24 -3.59
CA THR A 483 8.96 2.39 -4.51
C THR A 483 7.46 2.56 -4.29
N GLY A 484 6.71 2.72 -5.37
CA GLY A 484 5.25 2.73 -5.38
C GLY A 484 4.67 3.55 -6.52
N THR A 485 3.37 3.37 -6.76
CA THR A 485 2.61 4.20 -7.71
C THR A 485 2.62 5.69 -7.34
N SER A 486 2.89 6.02 -6.08
CA SER A 486 3.15 7.39 -5.59
C SER A 486 4.36 8.07 -6.19
N MET A 487 5.36 7.32 -6.66
CA MET A 487 6.55 7.85 -7.34
C MET A 487 6.35 7.98 -8.85
N ALA A 488 5.47 7.17 -9.43
CA ALA A 488 5.05 7.31 -10.82
C ALA A 488 4.12 8.53 -11.02
N ALA A 489 3.23 8.80 -10.06
CA ALA A 489 2.30 9.94 -10.10
C ALA A 489 2.97 11.32 -10.35
N PRO A 490 4.06 11.71 -9.65
CA PRO A 490 4.73 12.99 -9.93
C PRO A 490 5.40 13.03 -11.31
N VAL A 491 5.86 11.89 -11.85
CA VAL A 491 6.39 11.82 -13.23
C VAL A 491 5.29 12.18 -14.22
N LEU A 492 4.14 11.53 -14.11
CA LEU A 492 2.99 11.79 -14.99
C LEU A 492 2.38 13.18 -14.77
N THR A 493 2.44 13.71 -13.54
CA THR A 493 2.09 15.10 -13.25
C THR A 493 2.96 16.06 -14.04
N ALA A 494 4.28 15.83 -14.08
CA ALA A 494 5.20 16.69 -14.82
C ALA A 494 4.93 16.64 -16.34
N PHE A 495 4.71 15.45 -16.89
CA PHE A 495 4.31 15.27 -18.29
C PHE A 495 3.01 16.03 -18.62
N LEU A 496 1.97 15.84 -17.81
CA LEU A 496 0.67 16.49 -18.02
C LEU A 496 0.77 18.02 -17.86
N ALA A 497 1.55 18.52 -16.89
CA ALA A 497 1.76 19.95 -16.69
C ALA A 497 2.42 20.59 -17.93
N CYS A 498 3.48 19.98 -18.46
CA CYS A 498 4.15 20.46 -19.67
C CYS A 498 3.24 20.42 -20.90
N ALA A 499 2.45 19.35 -21.07
CA ALA A 499 1.51 19.22 -22.19
C ALA A 499 0.36 20.23 -22.11
N LEU A 500 -0.17 20.49 -20.91
CA LEU A 500 -1.19 21.53 -20.70
C LEU A 500 -0.65 22.91 -21.07
N GLU A 501 0.57 23.25 -20.66
CA GLU A 501 1.18 24.54 -21.02
C GLU A 501 1.38 24.68 -22.54
N GLN A 502 1.91 23.65 -23.19
CA GLN A 502 2.08 23.63 -24.66
C GLN A 502 0.76 23.80 -25.41
N HIS A 503 -0.32 23.27 -24.85
CA HIS A 503 -1.66 23.34 -25.42
C HIS A 503 -2.56 24.41 -24.80
N GLN A 504 -2.01 25.41 -24.11
CA GLN A 504 -2.74 26.55 -23.55
C GLN A 504 -3.94 26.13 -22.67
N GLY A 505 -3.76 25.07 -21.87
CA GLY A 505 -4.77 24.51 -20.98
C GLY A 505 -5.79 23.57 -21.65
N ASP A 506 -5.67 23.26 -22.95
CA ASP A 506 -6.54 22.28 -23.60
C ASP A 506 -6.19 20.85 -23.15
N ALA A 507 -6.89 20.38 -22.12
CA ALA A 507 -6.71 19.06 -21.55
C ALA A 507 -6.87 17.94 -22.59
N LYS A 508 -7.78 18.07 -23.56
CA LYS A 508 -7.99 17.03 -24.58
C LYS A 508 -6.75 16.89 -25.47
N ARG A 509 -6.14 18.00 -25.85
CA ARG A 509 -4.89 17.98 -26.62
C ARG A 509 -3.71 17.49 -25.78
N ALA A 510 -3.63 17.90 -24.52
CA ALA A 510 -2.61 17.42 -23.60
C ALA A 510 -2.66 15.88 -23.44
N TRP A 511 -3.85 15.31 -23.20
CA TRP A 511 -4.03 13.86 -23.15
C TRP A 511 -3.69 13.17 -24.47
N ALA A 512 -4.08 13.76 -25.62
CA ALA A 512 -3.73 13.21 -26.93
C ALA A 512 -2.21 13.17 -27.15
N GLN A 513 -1.51 14.23 -26.76
CA GLN A 513 -0.05 14.27 -26.80
C GLN A 513 0.57 13.18 -25.91
N LEU A 514 0.07 12.98 -24.68
CA LEU A 514 0.57 11.92 -23.80
C LEU A 514 0.36 10.53 -24.41
N MET A 515 -0.80 10.25 -25.00
CA MET A 515 -1.07 8.99 -25.68
C MET A 515 -0.16 8.77 -26.90
N GLU A 516 0.20 9.82 -27.62
CA GLU A 516 1.14 9.74 -28.76
C GLU A 516 2.60 9.54 -28.31
N GLN A 517 2.97 10.07 -27.14
CA GLN A 517 4.31 9.93 -26.57
C GLN A 517 4.54 8.61 -25.84
N ALA A 518 3.47 7.97 -25.38
CA ALA A 518 3.57 6.75 -24.59
C ALA A 518 4.11 5.58 -25.41
N GLU A 519 5.06 4.84 -24.84
CA GLU A 519 5.53 3.59 -25.39
C GLU A 519 4.58 2.46 -24.96
N ASP A 520 3.92 1.83 -25.93
CA ASP A 520 2.98 0.74 -25.70
C ASP A 520 3.69 -0.48 -25.08
N LEU A 521 3.22 -0.91 -23.90
CA LEU A 521 3.77 -2.03 -23.13
C LEU A 521 2.66 -3.01 -22.78
N GLY A 522 3.00 -4.29 -22.64
CA GLY A 522 2.02 -5.33 -22.34
C GLY A 522 1.23 -5.76 -23.59
N GLU A 523 -0.09 -5.87 -23.46
CA GLU A 523 -0.97 -6.20 -24.58
C GLU A 523 -1.13 -5.00 -25.52
N PRO A 524 -1.10 -5.19 -26.86
CA PRO A 524 -1.15 -4.07 -27.79
C PRO A 524 -2.35 -3.12 -27.59
N GLY A 525 -2.06 -1.83 -27.50
CA GLY A 525 -3.04 -0.79 -27.24
C GLY A 525 -3.36 -0.65 -25.75
N ARG A 526 -4.50 -0.02 -25.44
CA ARG A 526 -4.81 0.29 -24.04
C ARG A 526 -5.16 -0.97 -23.24
N ASP A 527 -4.44 -1.22 -22.16
CA ASP A 527 -4.59 -2.40 -21.30
C ASP A 527 -4.80 -2.02 -19.80
N PRO A 528 -5.20 -2.96 -18.93
CA PRO A 528 -5.47 -2.67 -17.51
C PRO A 528 -4.22 -2.64 -16.62
N GLU A 529 -3.04 -2.94 -17.14
CA GLU A 529 -1.78 -2.98 -16.41
C GLU A 529 -0.92 -1.75 -16.67
N TYR A 530 -0.71 -1.38 -17.93
CA TYR A 530 0.13 -0.25 -18.37
C TYR A 530 -0.68 0.95 -18.88
N GLY A 531 -2.00 0.80 -19.06
CA GLY A 531 -2.86 1.88 -19.54
C GLY A 531 -2.59 2.15 -21.02
N TYR A 532 -2.29 3.39 -21.39
CA TYR A 532 -1.86 3.74 -22.76
C TYR A 532 -0.37 3.50 -22.99
N GLY A 533 0.35 2.96 -22.01
CA GLY A 533 1.78 2.71 -22.08
C GLY A 533 2.60 3.63 -21.18
N LEU A 534 3.90 3.60 -21.43
CA LEU A 534 4.95 4.16 -20.60
C LEU A 534 5.34 5.58 -21.03
N LEU A 535 5.39 6.50 -20.08
CA LEU A 535 5.94 7.84 -20.25
C LEU A 535 7.22 8.01 -19.44
N THR A 536 8.33 8.28 -20.13
CA THR A 536 9.64 8.35 -19.47
C THR A 536 10.42 9.60 -19.85
N PRO A 537 11.03 10.27 -18.86
CA PRO A 537 11.94 11.36 -19.15
C PRO A 537 13.12 10.90 -20.02
N GLY A 538 13.29 11.52 -21.20
CA GLY A 538 14.40 11.22 -22.13
C GLY A 538 14.00 10.38 -23.35
N SER A 539 12.81 9.79 -23.39
CA SER A 539 12.24 9.21 -24.62
C SER A 539 11.65 10.33 -25.49
N SER A 540 12.50 11.18 -26.06
CA SER A 540 12.05 12.12 -27.10
C SER A 540 11.57 11.34 -28.32
N ALA A 541 10.41 11.70 -28.86
CA ALA A 541 9.75 11.16 -30.05
C ALA A 541 10.53 11.33 -31.38
N ASN A 542 11.86 11.40 -31.33
CA ASN A 542 12.78 11.53 -32.48
C ASN A 542 13.74 10.34 -32.62
N ALA A 543 13.40 9.18 -32.05
CA ALA A 543 14.13 7.93 -32.23
C ALA A 543 13.31 6.87 -33.00
N ARG A 544 12.68 7.25 -34.12
CA ARG A 544 12.34 6.33 -35.22
C ARG A 544 12.46 7.03 -36.56
#